data_AF-A0A531K8U5-F1
#
_entry.id   AF-A0A531K8U5-F1
#
_cell.length_a   1.000
_cell.length_b   1.000
_cell.length_c   1.000
_cell.angle_alpha   90.00
_cell.angle_beta   90.00
_cell.angle_gamma   90.00
#
_symmetry.space_group_name_H-M   'P 1'
#
loop_
_entity.id
_entity.type
_entity.pdbx_description
1 polymer ?
#
loop_
_entity_poly.entity_id
_entity_poly.type
_entity_poly.pdbx_seq_one_letter_code
_entity_poly.pdbx_strand_id
1 'polypeptide(L)'
;MSGGGSLINLGELSKPATVLIEKVSDAVGGIAKPWQIKRVANAEAEAAKIKAIAQLEITDLEQRALARMVREEGIKQENIEAITAGAIPHLSADAKPEAIPSDWLAHFFEKSRIVSDGEMQMLW
;
A
#
# COMPACT_ATOMS: atom_id res chain seq x y z
N MET A 1 3.36 27.23 35.01
CA MET A 1 2.70 27.47 33.71
C MET A 1 2.99 26.30 32.80
N SER A 2 1.99 25.97 31.98
CA SER A 2 1.85 24.82 31.10
C SER A 2 3.12 24.31 30.40
N GLY A 3 3.28 22.99 30.42
CA GLY A 3 4.16 22.21 29.54
C GLY A 3 3.56 20.83 29.33
N GLY A 4 2.27 20.78 28.99
CA GLY A 4 1.54 19.56 28.69
C GLY A 4 1.99 18.95 27.38
N GLY A 5 3.12 18.25 27.39
CA GLY A 5 3.43 17.23 26.40
C GLY A 5 2.54 16.02 26.68
N SER A 6 1.30 16.09 26.22
CA SER A 6 0.39 14.94 26.26
C SER A 6 1.00 13.86 25.39
N LEU A 7 1.53 12.83 26.06
CA LEU A 7 1.74 11.50 25.53
C LEU A 7 0.45 11.08 24.84
N ILE A 8 0.39 11.27 23.52
CA ILE A 8 -0.69 10.80 22.68
C ILE A 8 -0.77 9.29 22.92
N ASN A 9 -1.89 8.80 23.47
CA ASN A 9 -2.12 7.39 23.74
C ASN A 9 -2.00 6.59 22.44
N LEU A 10 -0.80 6.09 22.15
CA LEU A 10 -0.50 5.25 20.98
C LEU A 10 -1.43 4.03 20.90
N GLY A 11 -1.93 3.56 22.05
CA GLY A 11 -2.91 2.47 22.14
C GLY A 11 -4.35 2.83 21.75
N GLU A 12 -4.74 4.11 21.77
CA GLU A 12 -6.06 4.55 21.31
C GLU A 12 -6.07 4.83 19.80
N LEU A 13 -4.95 5.34 19.25
CA LEU A 13 -4.75 5.52 17.80
C LEU A 13 -4.53 4.20 17.04
N SER A 14 -4.08 3.14 17.71
CA SER A 14 -3.76 1.88 17.05
C SER A 14 -4.98 1.24 16.38
N LYS A 15 -6.18 1.43 16.93
CA LYS A 15 -7.40 0.81 16.39
C LYS A 15 -7.89 1.51 15.11
N PRO A 16 -8.13 2.84 15.07
CA PRO A 16 -8.46 3.52 13.82
C PRO A 16 -7.37 3.34 12.75
N ALA A 17 -6.09 3.42 13.12
CA ALA A 17 -4.99 3.21 12.17
C ALA A 17 -5.02 1.81 11.54
N THR A 18 -5.28 0.77 12.33
CA THR A 18 -5.40 -0.60 11.83
C THR A 18 -6.57 -0.74 10.86
N VAL A 19 -7.72 -0.16 11.20
CA VAL A 19 -8.92 -0.20 10.34
C VAL A 19 -8.70 0.59 9.04
N LEU A 20 -7.99 1.71 9.09
CA LEU A 20 -7.60 2.46 7.90
C LEU A 20 -6.74 1.59 6.97
N ILE A 21 -5.69 0.97 7.49
CA ILE A 21 -4.80 0.10 6.71
C ILE A 21 -5.59 -1.06 6.06
N GLU A 22 -6.50 -1.69 6.81
CA GLU A 22 -7.36 -2.75 6.29
C GLU A 22 -8.31 -2.23 5.20
N LYS A 23 -8.87 -1.05 5.37
CA LYS A 23 -9.78 -0.46 4.39
C LYS A 23 -9.07 -0.07 3.10
N VAL A 24 -7.88 0.54 3.21
CA VAL A 24 -7.00 0.84 2.08
C VAL A 24 -6.63 -0.45 1.36
N SER A 25 -6.14 -1.44 2.11
CA SER A 25 -5.84 -2.78 1.61
C SER A 25 -6.95 -3.30 0.73
N ASP A 26 -8.19 -3.33 1.23
CA ASP A 26 -9.34 -3.87 0.53
C ASP A 26 -9.67 -3.08 -0.75
N ALA A 27 -9.59 -1.75 -0.69
CA ALA A 27 -9.89 -0.88 -1.82
C ALA A 27 -8.84 -0.95 -2.95
N VAL A 28 -7.57 -1.17 -2.61
CA VAL A 28 -6.51 -1.39 -3.61
C VAL A 28 -6.33 -2.86 -3.98
N GLY A 29 -7.27 -3.74 -3.56
CA GLY A 29 -7.35 -5.13 -4.02
C GLY A 29 -6.98 -6.20 -2.99
N GLY A 30 -7.19 -5.95 -1.70
CA GLY A 30 -6.99 -6.90 -0.59
C GLY A 30 -5.53 -7.34 -0.40
N ILE A 31 -4.57 -6.55 -0.86
CA ILE A 31 -3.16 -6.94 -0.82
C ILE A 31 -2.64 -6.88 0.63
N ALA A 32 -3.06 -5.96 1.50
CA ALA A 32 -2.36 -5.67 2.76
C ALA A 32 -2.64 -6.54 4.02
N LYS A 33 -3.22 -7.75 3.91
CA LYS A 33 -3.08 -8.83 4.94
C LYS A 33 -2.63 -10.16 4.33
N PRO A 34 -3.17 -10.55 3.18
CA PRO A 34 -2.65 -11.62 2.33
C PRO A 34 -1.25 -11.39 1.76
N TRP A 35 -0.71 -10.17 1.65
CA TRP A 35 0.63 -9.90 1.11
C TRP A 35 1.75 -10.43 2.00
N GLN A 36 1.61 -10.54 3.32
CA GLN A 36 2.61 -11.23 4.14
C GLN A 36 2.65 -12.75 3.90
N ILE A 37 1.52 -13.38 3.59
CA ILE A 37 1.40 -14.84 3.41
C ILE A 37 1.63 -15.21 1.93
N LYS A 38 1.13 -14.40 1.00
CA LYS A 38 1.36 -14.49 -0.44
C LYS A 38 2.74 -13.99 -0.85
N ARG A 39 3.43 -13.08 -0.16
CA ARG A 39 4.81 -12.71 -0.57
C ARG A 39 5.80 -13.83 -0.30
N VAL A 40 5.58 -14.68 0.72
CA VAL A 40 6.39 -15.89 0.95
C VAL A 40 6.00 -17.00 -0.04
N ALA A 41 4.70 -17.27 -0.22
CA ALA A 41 4.23 -18.29 -1.15
C ALA A 41 4.38 -17.92 -2.65
N ASN A 42 4.18 -16.65 -3.03
CA ASN A 42 4.48 -16.11 -4.37
C ASN A 42 5.96 -15.85 -4.56
N ALA A 43 6.78 -15.54 -3.55
CA ALA A 43 8.23 -15.51 -3.81
C ALA A 43 8.74 -16.91 -4.16
N GLU A 44 8.25 -17.96 -3.51
CA GLU A 44 8.61 -19.35 -3.83
C GLU A 44 7.95 -19.85 -5.13
N ALA A 45 6.67 -19.53 -5.36
CA ALA A 45 5.97 -19.90 -6.59
C ALA A 45 6.38 -19.05 -7.80
N GLU A 46 6.67 -17.75 -7.65
CA GLU A 46 7.30 -16.92 -8.69
C GLU A 46 8.75 -17.31 -8.89
N ALA A 47 9.54 -17.66 -7.87
CA ALA A 47 10.87 -18.23 -8.09
C ALA A 47 10.79 -19.53 -8.90
N ALA A 48 9.80 -20.38 -8.65
CA ALA A 48 9.58 -21.61 -9.41
C ALA A 48 9.01 -21.35 -10.82
N LYS A 49 8.12 -20.37 -10.97
CA LYS A 49 7.47 -20.02 -12.25
C LYS A 49 8.40 -19.20 -13.14
N ILE A 50 9.21 -18.29 -12.60
CA ILE A 50 10.32 -17.61 -13.28
C ILE A 50 11.37 -18.64 -13.71
N LYS A 51 11.67 -19.65 -12.88
CA LYS A 51 12.55 -20.77 -13.24
C LYS A 51 11.98 -21.64 -14.36
N ALA A 52 10.66 -21.84 -14.41
CA ALA A 52 9.96 -22.55 -15.49
C ALA A 52 9.76 -21.71 -16.78
N ILE A 53 9.59 -20.39 -16.64
CA ILE A 53 9.44 -19.41 -17.73
C ILE A 53 10.81 -19.10 -18.37
N ALA A 54 11.90 -19.06 -17.58
CA ALA A 54 13.27 -19.07 -18.07
C ALA A 54 13.64 -20.37 -18.82
N GLN A 55 12.83 -21.43 -18.65
CA GLN A 55 12.97 -22.70 -19.35
C GLN A 55 12.29 -22.70 -20.74
N LEU A 56 11.49 -21.67 -21.09
CA LEU A 56 10.85 -21.49 -22.39
C LEU A 56 11.44 -20.27 -23.13
N GLU A 57 11.50 -20.31 -24.45
CA GLU A 57 12.00 -19.22 -25.29
C GLU A 57 11.04 -18.01 -25.25
N ILE A 58 11.23 -17.13 -24.28
CA ILE A 58 10.63 -15.80 -24.25
C ILE A 58 11.49 -14.87 -25.10
N THR A 59 10.89 -13.98 -25.87
CA THR A 59 11.67 -12.96 -26.57
C THR A 59 12.23 -11.94 -25.57
N ASP A 60 13.40 -11.37 -25.86
CA ASP A 60 14.04 -10.33 -25.03
C ASP A 60 13.09 -9.14 -24.76
N LEU A 61 12.23 -8.82 -25.72
CA LEU A 61 11.26 -7.74 -25.60
C LEU A 61 10.20 -8.01 -24.52
N GLU A 62 9.66 -9.22 -24.48
CA GLU A 62 8.63 -9.63 -23.53
C GLU A 62 9.20 -9.71 -22.11
N GLN A 63 10.44 -10.18 -21.95
CA GLN A 63 11.13 -10.17 -20.66
C GLN A 63 11.27 -8.75 -20.12
N ARG A 64 11.70 -7.80 -20.96
CA ARG A 64 11.81 -6.38 -20.57
C ARG A 64 10.46 -5.73 -20.29
N ALA A 65 9.42 -6.11 -21.01
CA ALA A 65 8.07 -5.60 -20.77
C ALA A 65 7.53 -6.08 -19.41
N LEU A 66 7.67 -7.38 -19.10
CA LEU A 66 7.29 -7.95 -17.81
C LEU A 66 8.06 -7.31 -16.65
N ALA A 67 9.38 -7.21 -16.77
CA ALA A 67 10.21 -6.59 -15.74
C ALA A 67 9.81 -5.13 -15.47
N ARG A 68 9.47 -4.37 -16.53
CA ARG A 68 8.99 -2.99 -16.41
C ARG A 68 7.63 -2.94 -15.71
N MET A 69 6.68 -3.75 -16.14
CA MET A 69 5.34 -3.80 -15.55
C MET A 69 5.42 -4.08 -14.05
N VAL A 70 6.20 -5.08 -13.63
CA VAL A 70 6.37 -5.43 -12.21
C VAL A 70 6.96 -4.25 -11.43
N ARG A 71 7.98 -3.57 -11.98
CA ARG A 71 8.58 -2.40 -11.35
C ARG A 71 7.61 -1.23 -11.22
N GLU A 72 6.85 -0.94 -12.27
CA GLU A 72 5.89 0.16 -12.28
C GLU A 72 4.75 -0.07 -11.29
N GLU A 73 4.23 -1.30 -11.19
CA GLU A 73 3.22 -1.63 -10.19
C GLU A 73 3.78 -1.60 -8.75
N GLY A 74 5.04 -1.98 -8.55
CA GLY A 74 5.72 -1.85 -7.27
C GLY A 74 5.80 -0.39 -6.79
N ILE A 75 6.23 0.52 -7.67
CA ILE A 75 6.31 1.96 -7.35
C ILE A 75 4.92 2.53 -7.02
N LYS A 76 3.89 2.15 -7.78
CA LYS A 76 2.52 2.59 -7.50
C LYS A 76 2.05 2.17 -6.11
N GLN A 77 2.40 0.95 -5.70
CA GLN A 77 2.07 0.43 -4.38
C GLN A 77 2.83 1.17 -3.27
N GLU A 78 4.11 1.44 -3.45
CA GLU A 78 4.92 2.24 -2.50
C GLU A 78 4.31 3.63 -2.29
N ASN A 79 3.82 4.28 -3.34
CA ASN A 79 3.17 5.59 -3.25
C ASN A 79 1.87 5.53 -2.41
N ILE A 80 1.02 4.53 -2.64
CA ILE A 80 -0.22 4.31 -1.88
C ILE A 80 0.08 4.11 -0.39
N GLU A 81 1.11 3.32 -0.08
CA GLU A 81 1.52 3.04 1.29
C GLU A 81 2.13 4.26 1.98
N ALA A 82 2.95 5.03 1.28
CA ALA A 82 3.55 6.26 1.80
C ALA A 82 2.48 7.29 2.19
N ILE A 83 1.49 7.51 1.32
CA ILE A 83 0.35 8.41 1.58
C ILE A 83 -0.47 7.90 2.76
N THR A 84 -0.78 6.61 2.78
CA THR A 84 -1.56 6.01 3.88
C THR A 84 -0.82 6.12 5.22
N ALA A 85 0.49 5.89 5.23
CA ALA A 85 1.31 6.04 6.42
C ALA A 85 1.40 7.50 6.88
N GLY A 86 1.51 8.44 5.94
CA GLY A 86 1.50 9.87 6.19
C GLY A 86 0.19 10.35 6.85
N ALA A 87 -0.93 9.69 6.59
CA ALA A 87 -2.22 10.02 7.20
C ALA A 87 -2.36 9.56 8.66
N ILE A 88 -1.60 8.54 9.11
CA ILE A 88 -1.75 7.94 10.45
C ILE A 88 -1.58 8.96 11.60
N PRO A 89 -0.56 9.84 11.60
CA PRO A 89 -0.39 10.85 12.65
C PRO A 89 -1.52 11.89 12.72
N HIS A 90 -2.32 12.00 11.66
CA HIS A 90 -3.44 12.94 11.58
C HIS A 90 -4.79 12.32 11.99
N LEU A 91 -4.81 11.03 12.32
CA LEU A 91 -6.01 10.36 12.81
C LEU A 91 -6.33 10.81 14.24
N SER A 92 -7.60 11.09 14.49
CA SER A 92 -8.13 11.23 15.83
C SER A 92 -8.50 9.86 16.42
N ALA A 93 -8.60 9.75 17.74
CA ALA A 93 -8.98 8.51 18.42
C ALA A 93 -10.42 8.05 18.09
N ASP A 94 -11.30 8.98 17.69
CA ASP A 94 -12.69 8.75 17.32
C ASP A 94 -12.90 8.60 15.80
N ALA A 95 -11.82 8.60 15.01
CA ALA A 95 -11.89 8.41 13.56
C ALA A 95 -12.57 7.08 13.20
N LYS A 96 -13.32 7.09 12.10
CA LYS A 96 -14.08 5.93 11.60
C LYS A 96 -13.68 5.56 10.16
N PRO A 97 -12.47 5.04 9.92
CA PRO A 97 -12.02 4.69 8.57
C PRO A 97 -12.90 3.63 7.90
N GLU A 98 -13.59 2.79 8.67
CA GLU A 98 -14.57 1.83 8.19
C GLU A 98 -15.75 2.48 7.45
N ALA A 99 -16.06 3.74 7.75
CA ALA A 99 -17.15 4.48 7.13
C ALA A 99 -16.79 5.07 5.76
N ILE A 100 -15.52 4.99 5.34
CA ILE A 100 -15.07 5.51 4.05
C ILE A 100 -15.67 4.65 2.93
N PRO A 101 -16.36 5.23 1.93
CA PRO A 101 -16.87 4.47 0.79
C PRO A 101 -15.72 3.83 -0.02
N SER A 102 -15.84 2.54 -0.34
CA SER A 102 -14.80 1.81 -1.07
C SER A 102 -14.50 2.41 -2.46
N ASP A 103 -15.53 2.86 -3.18
CA ASP A 103 -15.38 3.46 -4.51
C ASP A 103 -14.62 4.79 -4.45
N TRP A 104 -14.85 5.59 -3.40
CA TRP A 104 -14.10 6.82 -3.18
C TRP A 104 -12.63 6.50 -2.93
N LEU A 105 -12.35 5.49 -2.10
CA LEU A 105 -11.00 5.10 -1.74
C LEU A 105 -10.23 4.53 -2.94
N ALA A 106 -10.88 3.70 -3.75
CA ALA A 106 -10.33 3.19 -5.01
C ALA A 106 -10.04 4.33 -5.98
N HIS A 107 -10.95 5.29 -6.14
CA HIS A 107 -10.73 6.46 -6.99
C HIS A 107 -9.59 7.35 -6.46
N PHE A 108 -9.52 7.57 -5.15
CA PHE A 108 -8.46 8.35 -4.51
C PHE A 108 -7.08 7.74 -4.81
N PHE A 109 -6.90 6.44 -4.53
CA PHE A 109 -5.61 5.78 -4.77
C PHE A 109 -5.28 5.56 -6.24
N GLU A 110 -6.28 5.43 -7.12
CA GLU A 110 -6.04 5.41 -8.56
C GLU A 110 -5.34 6.70 -9.03
N LYS A 111 -5.64 7.84 -8.39
CA LYS A 111 -5.00 9.12 -8.71
C LYS A 111 -3.68 9.32 -7.97
N SER A 112 -3.63 8.96 -6.69
CA SER A 112 -2.46 9.25 -5.88
C SER A 112 -1.30 8.26 -6.10
N ARG A 113 -1.56 7.06 -6.64
CA ARG A 113 -0.53 6.04 -6.94
C ARG A 113 0.57 6.48 -7.91
N ILE A 114 0.39 7.55 -8.66
CA ILE A 114 1.42 8.09 -9.58
C ILE A 114 2.25 9.21 -8.95
N VAL A 115 1.97 9.58 -7.70
CA VAL A 115 2.64 10.68 -7.00
C VAL A 115 3.73 10.09 -6.12
N SER A 116 4.98 10.19 -6.61
CA SER A 116 6.16 9.67 -5.92
C SER A 116 6.98 10.73 -5.19
N ASP A 117 6.73 12.01 -5.46
CA ASP A 117 7.39 13.09 -4.74
C ASP A 117 6.82 13.21 -3.32
N GLY A 118 7.69 13.21 -2.31
CA GLY A 118 7.27 13.18 -0.91
C GLY A 118 6.52 14.44 -0.48
N GLU A 119 6.87 15.62 -1.00
CA GLU A 119 6.15 16.85 -0.66
C GLU A 119 4.77 16.86 -1.32
N MET A 120 4.66 16.40 -2.56
CA MET A 120 3.37 16.25 -3.24
C MET A 120 2.48 15.20 -2.59
N GLN A 121 3.05 14.12 -2.05
CA GLN A 121 2.31 13.10 -1.31
C GLN A 121 1.62 13.67 -0.06
N MET A 122 2.19 14.69 0.59
CA MET A 122 1.55 15.34 1.75
C MET A 122 0.26 16.10 1.40
N LEU A 123 0.01 16.39 0.12
CA LEU A 123 -1.21 17.04 -0.34
C LEU A 123 -2.39 16.07 -0.49
N TRP A 124 -2.11 14.77 -0.46
CA TRP A 124 -3.09 13.69 -0.59
C TRP A 124 -3.47 13.16 0.79
#